data_AF-A0A7W0KFE4-F1
#
_entry.id   AF-A0A7W0KFE4-F1
#
_cell.length_a   1.000
_cell.length_b   1.000
_cell.length_c   1.000
_cell.angle_alpha   90.00
_cell.angle_beta   90.00
_cell.angle_gamma   90.00
#
_symmetry.space_group_name_H-M   'P 1'
#
loop_
_entity.id
_entity.type
_entity.pdbx_description
1 polymer ?
#
loop_
_entity_poly.entity_id
_entity_poly.type
_entity_poly.pdbx_seq_one_letter_code
_entity_poly.pdbx_strand_id
1 'polypeptide(L)'
;PEAFDPATRVPILTAADIGAEGIKDPWICRVGETWHMIVSFAPTPAGDVSPDAMHGARDIYNTGTSKSLTGLATSEDGLAWTWQGPILEPSEDGWDCYAARINTVYRRDGVFVGLYDGTGDVSENYEERCGLAVSTDLRTWTRLSVDGPAAGPDGGPGSVRYAEAVQAVDWTRFYYEYTREDGSHELRMVVVPAIAG
;
A
#
# COMPACT_ATOMS: atom_id res chain seq x y z
N PRO A 1 7.83 22.15 13.19
CA PRO A 1 9.06 21.36 13.44
C PRO A 1 10.31 22.20 13.14
N GLU A 2 10.76 23.00 14.11
CA GLU A 2 11.88 23.93 13.94
C GLU A 2 13.25 23.23 13.74
N ALA A 3 13.33 21.94 14.08
CA ALA A 3 14.54 21.12 13.98
C ALA A 3 14.58 20.20 12.75
N PHE A 4 13.62 20.29 11.82
CA PHE A 4 13.63 19.46 10.60
C PHE A 4 14.55 20.08 9.54
N ASP A 5 15.70 19.45 9.28
CA ASP A 5 16.62 19.83 8.21
C ASP A 5 16.59 18.77 7.08
N PRO A 6 16.02 19.08 5.89
CA PRO A 6 16.01 18.16 4.76
C PRO A 6 17.41 17.84 4.21
N ALA A 7 18.44 18.63 4.55
CA ALA A 7 19.82 18.35 4.16
C ALA A 7 20.42 17.17 4.95
N THR A 8 19.90 16.84 6.13
CA THR A 8 20.39 15.73 6.96
C THR A 8 19.62 14.43 6.74
N ARG A 9 18.77 14.36 5.70
CA ARG A 9 18.02 13.14 5.37
C ARG A 9 18.97 12.00 5.02
N VAL A 10 18.62 10.80 5.47
CA VAL A 10 19.34 9.57 5.13
C VAL A 10 18.35 8.58 4.48
N PRO A 11 18.76 7.87 3.42
CA PRO A 11 17.98 6.74 2.93
C PRO A 11 17.94 5.64 4.01
N ILE A 12 16.75 5.12 4.30
CA ILE A 12 16.56 4.05 5.29
C ILE A 12 16.12 2.73 4.66
N LEU A 13 15.57 2.78 3.45
CA LEU A 13 15.21 1.64 2.62
C LEU A 13 15.02 2.13 1.18
N THR A 14 15.79 1.60 0.24
CA THR A 14 15.75 1.94 -1.18
C THR A 14 15.37 0.73 -2.04
N ALA A 15 14.98 0.96 -3.29
CA ALA A 15 14.68 -0.13 -4.22
C ALA A 15 15.91 -1.05 -4.43
N ALA A 16 17.11 -0.46 -4.49
CA ALA A 16 18.37 -1.21 -4.59
C ALA A 16 18.63 -2.10 -3.38
N ASP A 17 18.29 -1.66 -2.17
CA ASP A 17 18.49 -2.45 -0.93
C ASP A 17 17.68 -3.75 -0.93
N ILE A 18 16.56 -3.77 -1.68
CA ILE A 18 15.65 -4.93 -1.76
C ILE A 18 15.70 -5.66 -3.10
N GLY A 19 16.60 -5.26 -4.01
CA GLY A 19 16.71 -5.83 -5.35
C GLY A 19 15.46 -5.60 -6.22
N ALA A 20 14.85 -4.43 -6.10
CA ALA A 20 13.65 -4.03 -6.83
C ALA A 20 13.91 -2.77 -7.68
N GLU A 21 12.92 -2.38 -8.48
CA GLU A 21 12.99 -1.23 -9.38
C GLU A 21 12.26 0.01 -8.83
N GLY A 22 11.41 -0.18 -7.83
CA GLY A 22 10.67 0.89 -7.18
C GLY A 22 10.26 0.50 -5.77
N ILE A 23 10.21 1.49 -4.88
CA ILE A 23 9.68 1.39 -3.53
C ILE A 23 9.01 2.72 -3.17
N LYS A 24 7.80 2.67 -2.59
CA LYS A 24 7.06 3.87 -2.20
C LYS A 24 6.03 3.58 -1.11
N ASP A 25 5.41 4.66 -0.64
CA ASP A 25 4.23 4.67 0.22
C ASP A 25 4.38 3.82 1.50
N PRO A 26 5.37 4.13 2.36
CA PRO A 26 5.57 3.38 3.59
C PRO A 26 4.45 3.64 4.60
N TRP A 27 3.92 2.56 5.18
CA TRP A 27 3.14 2.57 6.41
C TRP A 27 3.95 1.96 7.55
N ILE A 28 4.13 2.70 8.65
CA ILE A 28 5.01 2.30 9.75
C ILE A 28 4.22 2.16 11.04
N CYS A 29 4.42 1.04 11.75
CA CYS A 29 3.89 0.86 13.09
C CYS A 29 4.88 0.16 14.02
N ARG A 30 4.57 0.15 15.31
CA ARG A 30 5.31 -0.61 16.32
C ARG A 30 4.40 -1.66 16.94
N VAL A 31 4.85 -2.90 16.98
CA VAL A 31 4.16 -4.02 17.61
C VAL A 31 5.10 -4.67 18.61
N GLY A 32 4.76 -4.59 19.88
CA GLY A 32 5.70 -4.92 20.95
C GLY A 32 6.92 -4.01 20.88
N GLU A 33 8.11 -4.57 20.84
CA GLU A 33 9.36 -3.81 20.76
C GLU A 33 9.80 -3.53 19.32
N THR A 34 9.23 -4.23 18.32
CA THR A 34 9.67 -4.22 16.91
C THR A 34 8.86 -3.22 16.08
N TRP A 35 9.58 -2.43 15.29
CA TRP A 35 9.03 -1.59 14.22
C TRP A 35 8.79 -2.40 12.95
N HIS A 36 7.67 -2.15 12.29
CA HIS A 36 7.27 -2.75 11.03
C HIS A 36 7.02 -1.62 10.02
N MET A 37 7.59 -1.76 8.83
CA MET A 37 7.36 -0.88 7.70
C MET A 37 6.79 -1.73 6.57
N ILE A 38 5.54 -1.46 6.22
CA ILE A 38 4.87 -2.01 5.06
C ILE A 38 5.05 -1.03 3.91
N VAL A 39 5.42 -1.51 2.74
CA VAL A 39 5.72 -0.68 1.56
C VAL A 39 5.10 -1.26 0.31
N SER A 40 4.78 -0.39 -0.65
CA SER A 40 4.63 -0.79 -2.04
C SER A 40 6.01 -0.97 -2.65
N PHE A 41 6.25 -2.08 -3.36
CA PHE A 41 7.46 -2.26 -4.16
C PHE A 41 7.15 -2.84 -5.55
N ALA A 42 7.96 -2.47 -6.53
CA ALA A 42 7.88 -2.98 -7.90
C ALA A 42 9.11 -3.85 -8.19
N PRO A 43 8.97 -5.18 -8.31
CA PRO A 43 10.10 -6.06 -8.60
C PRO A 43 10.65 -5.80 -10.01
N THR A 44 11.87 -6.28 -10.26
CA THR A 44 12.38 -6.35 -11.64
C THR A 44 11.46 -7.27 -12.45
N PRO A 45 10.92 -6.79 -13.59
CA PRO A 45 10.01 -7.56 -14.40
C PRO A 45 10.71 -8.77 -15.02
N ALA A 46 9.94 -9.84 -15.24
CA ALA A 46 10.46 -11.03 -15.90
C ALA A 46 10.73 -10.75 -17.40
N GLY A 47 11.81 -11.33 -17.91
CA GLY A 47 12.21 -11.19 -19.32
C GLY A 47 13.18 -10.04 -19.57
N ASP A 48 13.46 -9.78 -20.85
CA ASP A 48 14.39 -8.74 -21.30
C ASP A 48 13.63 -7.43 -21.53
N VAL A 49 13.28 -6.74 -20.43
CA VAL A 49 12.67 -5.41 -20.46
C VAL A 49 13.78 -4.37 -20.35
N SER A 50 13.85 -3.43 -21.30
CA SER A 50 14.92 -2.44 -21.31
C SER A 50 14.80 -1.46 -20.12
N PRO A 51 15.93 -0.90 -19.63
CA PRO A 51 15.90 0.14 -18.61
C PRO A 51 15.04 1.36 -19.00
N ASP A 52 15.03 1.73 -20.29
CA ASP A 52 14.18 2.82 -20.78
C ASP A 52 12.68 2.48 -20.69
N ALA A 53 12.29 1.22 -20.89
CA ALA A 53 10.91 0.78 -20.71
C ALA A 53 10.50 0.77 -19.23
N MET A 54 11.42 0.44 -18.31
CA MET A 54 11.15 0.45 -16.87
C MET A 54 11.18 1.83 -16.23
N HIS A 55 12.06 2.73 -16.71
CA HIS A 55 12.36 3.99 -16.01
C HIS A 55 12.20 5.24 -16.88
N GLY A 56 11.85 5.12 -18.16
CA GLY A 56 11.62 6.27 -19.04
C GLY A 56 10.52 7.21 -18.53
N ALA A 57 9.51 6.66 -17.84
CA ALA A 57 8.44 7.42 -17.18
C ALA A 57 8.84 7.99 -15.80
N ARG A 58 10.06 7.70 -15.31
CA ARG A 58 10.59 8.01 -13.96
C ARG A 58 9.88 7.33 -12.80
N ASP A 59 8.81 6.60 -13.09
CA ASP A 59 7.99 5.89 -12.13
C ASP A 59 7.60 4.54 -12.76
N ILE A 60 8.24 3.45 -12.32
CA ILE A 60 8.01 2.11 -12.88
C ILE A 60 6.58 1.63 -12.67
N TYR A 61 5.87 2.16 -11.66
CA TYR A 61 4.48 1.77 -11.40
C TYR A 61 3.54 2.17 -12.56
N ASN A 62 3.97 3.14 -13.39
CA ASN A 62 3.16 3.71 -14.47
C ASN A 62 3.53 3.15 -15.85
N THR A 63 4.44 2.18 -15.94
CA THR A 63 4.95 1.69 -17.23
C THR A 63 4.20 0.47 -17.75
N GLY A 64 3.48 -0.25 -16.88
CA GLY A 64 2.87 -1.53 -17.23
C GLY A 64 3.87 -2.67 -17.35
N THR A 65 5.15 -2.42 -17.05
CA THR A 65 6.20 -3.45 -17.17
C THR A 65 6.33 -4.28 -15.91
N SER A 66 5.99 -3.74 -14.74
CA SER A 66 6.05 -4.43 -13.45
C SER A 66 4.75 -4.29 -12.67
N LYS A 67 4.52 -5.23 -11.74
CA LYS A 67 3.38 -5.21 -10.83
C LYS A 67 3.70 -4.42 -9.55
N SER A 68 2.67 -4.00 -8.82
CA SER A 68 2.81 -3.34 -7.52
C SER A 68 2.49 -4.29 -6.37
N LEU A 69 3.51 -4.74 -5.65
CA LEU A 69 3.39 -5.68 -4.52
C LEU A 69 3.47 -4.94 -3.18
N THR A 70 2.98 -5.57 -2.12
CA THR A 70 3.28 -5.16 -0.75
C THR A 70 4.40 -6.00 -0.17
N GLY A 71 5.38 -5.35 0.46
CA GLY A 71 6.41 -6.03 1.24
C GLY A 71 6.61 -5.43 2.63
N LEU A 72 7.43 -6.12 3.42
CA LEU A 72 7.68 -5.80 4.83
C LEU A 72 9.18 -5.59 5.09
N ALA A 73 9.49 -4.58 5.87
CA ALA A 73 10.77 -4.44 6.57
C ALA A 73 10.53 -4.33 8.08
N THR A 74 11.50 -4.77 8.88
CA THR A 74 11.45 -4.66 10.34
C THR A 74 12.68 -3.97 10.90
N SER A 75 12.52 -3.32 12.06
CA SER A 75 13.60 -2.62 12.76
C SER A 75 13.43 -2.69 14.27
N GLU A 76 14.52 -2.66 15.02
CA GLU A 76 14.51 -2.54 16.48
C GLU A 76 14.51 -1.08 16.94
N ASP A 77 15.11 -0.18 16.15
CA ASP A 77 15.34 1.22 16.51
C ASP A 77 14.55 2.23 15.64
N GLY A 78 13.91 1.75 14.57
CA GLY A 78 13.17 2.57 13.60
C GLY A 78 14.08 3.29 12.59
N LEU A 79 15.39 3.05 12.62
CA LEU A 79 16.40 3.71 11.79
C LEU A 79 17.10 2.72 10.86
N ALA A 80 17.51 1.56 11.39
CA ALA A 80 18.13 0.48 10.63
C ALA A 80 17.08 -0.59 10.30
N TRP A 81 16.81 -0.79 9.01
CA TRP A 81 15.73 -1.66 8.54
C TRP A 81 16.26 -2.93 7.87
N THR A 82 15.61 -4.05 8.16
CA THR A 82 15.88 -5.35 7.54
C THR A 82 14.71 -5.76 6.67
N TRP A 83 14.94 -5.91 5.37
CA TRP A 83 13.93 -6.42 4.43
C TRP A 83 13.51 -7.85 4.79
N GLN A 84 12.20 -8.09 4.82
CA GLN A 84 11.60 -9.39 5.14
C GLN A 84 10.98 -10.08 3.93
N GLY A 85 10.79 -9.37 2.81
CA GLY A 85 10.19 -9.91 1.60
C GLY A 85 8.75 -9.46 1.34
N PRO A 86 8.12 -9.98 0.26
CA PRO A 86 6.72 -9.74 -0.05
C PRO A 86 5.80 -10.34 1.03
N ILE A 87 4.69 -9.66 1.30
CA ILE A 87 3.64 -10.08 2.25
C ILE A 87 2.23 -10.09 1.64
N LEU A 88 2.03 -9.37 0.52
CA LEU A 88 0.81 -9.44 -0.28
C LEU A 88 1.18 -9.18 -1.75
N GLU A 89 1.06 -10.20 -2.59
CA GLU A 89 1.28 -10.11 -4.04
C GLU A 89 -0.06 -9.95 -4.77
N PRO A 90 -0.15 -9.16 -5.86
CA PRO A 90 -1.35 -9.09 -6.70
C PRO A 90 -1.92 -10.45 -7.05
N SER A 91 -3.24 -10.54 -7.15
CA SER A 91 -3.91 -11.79 -7.51
C SER A 91 -3.45 -12.31 -8.87
N GLU A 92 -3.65 -13.59 -9.13
CA GLU A 92 -3.34 -14.17 -10.44
C GLU A 92 -4.18 -13.53 -11.55
N ASP A 93 -5.45 -13.27 -11.26
CA ASP A 93 -6.45 -12.62 -12.10
C ASP A 93 -7.38 -11.72 -11.27
N GLY A 94 -8.34 -11.06 -11.95
CA GLY A 94 -9.34 -10.22 -11.29
C GLY A 94 -8.92 -8.75 -11.13
N TRP A 95 -9.63 -8.06 -10.24
CA TRP A 95 -9.58 -6.60 -10.12
C TRP A 95 -8.31 -6.06 -9.45
N ASP A 96 -7.54 -6.91 -8.75
CA ASP A 96 -6.30 -6.56 -8.04
C ASP A 96 -5.10 -7.38 -8.55
N CYS A 97 -5.12 -7.78 -9.83
CA CYS A 97 -4.07 -8.62 -10.41
C CYS A 97 -2.83 -7.85 -10.92
N TYR A 98 -2.89 -6.52 -10.97
CA TYR A 98 -1.75 -5.66 -11.29
C TYR A 98 -1.15 -4.98 -10.05
N ALA A 99 -1.99 -4.52 -9.13
CA ALA A 99 -1.56 -3.90 -7.87
C ALA A 99 -2.27 -4.51 -6.66
N ALA A 100 -1.52 -4.66 -5.55
CA ALA A 100 -2.04 -4.96 -4.23
C ALA A 100 -1.14 -4.29 -3.18
N ARG A 101 -1.41 -3.02 -2.88
CA ARG A 101 -0.63 -2.16 -1.98
C ARG A 101 -1.39 -1.96 -0.67
N ILE A 102 -0.98 -2.58 0.43
CA ILE A 102 -1.53 -2.25 1.76
C ILE A 102 -1.12 -0.82 2.10
N ASN A 103 -2.10 0.09 2.21
CA ASN A 103 -1.87 1.50 2.54
C ASN A 103 -1.87 1.73 4.04
N THR A 104 -2.71 0.99 4.77
CA THR A 104 -2.92 1.17 6.20
C THR A 104 -3.29 -0.15 6.84
N VAL A 105 -2.95 -0.28 8.12
CA VAL A 105 -3.36 -1.41 8.94
C VAL A 105 -3.91 -0.90 10.26
N TYR A 106 -5.04 -1.47 10.68
CA TYR A 106 -5.66 -1.17 11.96
C TYR A 106 -6.02 -2.46 12.72
N ARG A 107 -6.27 -2.34 14.02
CA ARG A 107 -6.64 -3.48 14.87
C ARG A 107 -8.15 -3.62 14.97
N ARG A 108 -8.63 -4.86 14.91
CA ARG A 108 -10.03 -5.19 15.14
C ARG A 108 -10.12 -6.61 15.68
N ASP A 109 -10.83 -6.81 16.78
CA ASP A 109 -11.15 -8.15 17.30
C ASP A 109 -9.90 -9.05 17.44
N GLY A 110 -8.76 -8.48 17.88
CA GLY A 110 -7.49 -9.19 18.04
C GLY A 110 -6.71 -9.49 16.76
N VAL A 111 -7.19 -9.09 15.57
CA VAL A 111 -6.48 -9.24 14.30
C VAL A 111 -6.04 -7.90 13.71
N PHE A 112 -5.08 -7.95 12.80
CA PHE A 112 -4.77 -6.83 11.92
C PHE A 112 -5.70 -6.86 10.71
N VAL A 113 -6.24 -5.70 10.35
CA VAL A 113 -7.03 -5.48 9.16
C VAL A 113 -6.29 -4.49 8.28
N GLY A 114 -6.00 -4.88 7.05
CA GLY A 114 -5.30 -4.08 6.05
C GLY A 114 -6.28 -3.59 5.01
N LEU A 115 -6.26 -2.28 4.74
CA LEU A 115 -6.89 -1.72 3.55
C LEU A 115 -5.81 -1.57 2.49
N TYR A 116 -6.07 -2.14 1.32
CA TYR A 116 -5.09 -2.14 0.23
C TYR A 116 -5.67 -1.55 -1.05
N ASP A 117 -4.83 -0.88 -1.82
CA ASP A 117 -5.17 -0.43 -3.15
C ASP A 117 -4.93 -1.55 -4.16
N GLY A 118 -5.90 -1.78 -5.03
CA GLY A 118 -5.80 -2.74 -6.12
C GLY A 118 -6.30 -2.23 -7.45
N THR A 119 -5.68 -2.74 -8.52
CA THR A 119 -6.01 -2.48 -9.92
C THR A 119 -5.77 -3.71 -10.78
N GLY A 120 -6.49 -3.79 -11.91
CA GLY A 120 -6.41 -4.87 -12.88
C GLY A 120 -5.29 -4.69 -13.90
N ASP A 121 -4.95 -3.45 -14.24
CA ASP A 121 -3.83 -3.12 -15.13
C ASP A 121 -3.36 -1.66 -14.97
N VAL A 122 -2.34 -1.29 -15.76
CA VAL A 122 -1.72 0.05 -15.73
C VAL A 122 -2.64 1.19 -16.18
N SER A 123 -3.67 0.92 -16.99
CA SER A 123 -4.61 1.95 -17.45
C SER A 123 -5.49 2.48 -16.32
N GLU A 124 -5.61 1.72 -15.23
CA GLU A 124 -6.29 2.11 -13.99
C GLU A 124 -5.37 2.89 -13.03
N ASN A 125 -4.14 3.23 -13.44
CA ASN A 125 -3.26 4.06 -12.63
C ASN A 125 -3.95 5.40 -12.29
N TYR A 126 -3.90 5.80 -11.03
CA TYR A 126 -4.66 6.89 -10.44
C TYR A 126 -6.14 6.63 -10.11
N GLU A 127 -6.66 5.47 -10.49
CA GLU A 127 -8.04 5.06 -10.22
C GLU A 127 -8.08 3.76 -9.39
N GLU A 128 -7.13 3.62 -8.44
CA GLU A 128 -7.06 2.45 -7.58
C GLU A 128 -8.31 2.32 -6.69
N ARG A 129 -8.64 1.07 -6.33
CA ARG A 129 -9.81 0.72 -5.53
C ARG A 129 -9.39 0.05 -4.23
N CYS A 130 -10.22 0.14 -3.21
CA CYS A 130 -9.89 -0.33 -1.87
C CYS A 130 -10.35 -1.78 -1.68
N GLY A 131 -9.40 -2.68 -1.46
CA GLY A 131 -9.61 -4.03 -0.97
C GLY A 131 -9.44 -4.14 0.55
N LEU A 132 -9.71 -5.34 1.06
CA LEU A 132 -9.63 -5.71 2.46
C LEU A 132 -8.86 -7.01 2.62
N ALA A 133 -7.90 -7.04 3.53
CA ALA A 133 -7.18 -8.24 3.93
C ALA A 133 -7.01 -8.31 5.45
N VAL A 134 -6.77 -9.49 5.99
CA VAL A 134 -6.54 -9.71 7.43
C VAL A 134 -5.27 -10.49 7.69
N SER A 135 -4.64 -10.22 8.83
CA SER A 135 -3.44 -10.90 9.30
C SER A 135 -3.42 -11.02 10.82
N THR A 136 -2.76 -12.04 11.36
CA THR A 136 -2.48 -12.18 12.79
C THR A 136 -1.06 -11.76 13.17
N ASP A 137 -0.16 -11.59 12.18
CA ASP A 137 1.29 -11.47 12.40
C ASP A 137 1.97 -10.38 11.52
N LEU A 138 1.21 -9.61 10.74
CA LEU A 138 1.66 -8.64 9.73
C LEU A 138 2.48 -9.23 8.57
N ARG A 139 2.67 -10.54 8.52
CA ARG A 139 3.49 -11.23 7.53
C ARG A 139 2.64 -12.05 6.58
N THR A 140 1.67 -12.78 7.12
CA THR A 140 0.77 -13.63 6.37
C THR A 140 -0.58 -12.94 6.27
N TRP A 141 -1.02 -12.64 5.05
CA TRP A 141 -2.26 -11.93 4.78
C TRP A 141 -3.26 -12.82 4.04
N THR A 142 -4.51 -12.81 4.51
CA THR A 142 -5.65 -13.43 3.82
C THR A 142 -6.53 -12.34 3.24
N ARG A 143 -6.73 -12.34 1.92
CA ARG A 143 -7.67 -11.45 1.26
C ARG A 143 -9.10 -11.77 1.65
N LEU A 144 -9.91 -10.75 1.86
CA LEU A 144 -11.35 -10.86 2.06
C LEU A 144 -12.14 -10.37 0.84
N SER A 145 -11.62 -9.36 0.13
CA SER A 145 -12.23 -8.77 -1.07
C SER A 145 -11.78 -9.49 -2.36
N VAL A 146 -12.08 -10.78 -2.47
CA VAL A 146 -11.65 -11.62 -3.61
C VAL A 146 -12.51 -11.42 -4.86
N ASP A 147 -13.81 -11.23 -4.68
CA ASP A 147 -14.78 -11.15 -5.80
C ASP A 147 -14.92 -9.73 -6.38
N GLY A 148 -14.27 -8.74 -5.77
CA GLY A 148 -14.37 -7.32 -6.12
C GLY A 148 -13.83 -6.43 -5.00
N PRO A 149 -13.63 -5.13 -5.25
CA PRO A 149 -13.14 -4.19 -4.24
C PRO A 149 -14.13 -4.06 -3.07
N ALA A 150 -13.62 -3.86 -1.86
CA ALA A 150 -14.42 -3.57 -0.68
C ALA A 150 -15.04 -2.16 -0.72
N ALA A 151 -14.36 -1.21 -1.38
CA ALA A 151 -14.90 0.11 -1.68
C ALA A 151 -14.33 0.66 -2.99
N GLY A 152 -15.15 1.42 -3.72
CA GLY A 152 -14.88 1.88 -5.08
C GLY A 152 -15.72 1.13 -6.12
N PRO A 153 -15.72 1.58 -7.37
CA PRO A 153 -16.49 0.95 -8.44
C PRO A 153 -15.90 -0.42 -8.80
N ASP A 154 -16.76 -1.42 -8.96
CA ASP A 154 -16.36 -2.74 -9.48
C ASP A 154 -16.28 -2.70 -11.01
N GLY A 155 -15.29 -1.95 -11.51
CA GLY A 155 -15.07 -1.65 -12.92
C GLY A 155 -15.56 -0.26 -13.36
N GLY A 156 -14.92 0.29 -14.40
CA GLY A 156 -15.14 1.67 -14.84
C GLY A 156 -14.34 2.70 -14.03
N PRO A 157 -14.42 4.00 -14.38
CA PRO A 157 -13.62 5.04 -13.73
C PRO A 157 -14.13 5.32 -12.31
N GLY A 158 -13.19 5.59 -11.40
CA GLY A 158 -13.47 6.03 -10.04
C GLY A 158 -12.57 5.33 -9.00
N SER A 159 -12.08 6.10 -8.02
CA SER A 159 -11.20 5.60 -6.97
C SER A 159 -11.82 5.66 -5.58
N VAL A 160 -11.39 4.71 -4.76
CA VAL A 160 -11.34 4.84 -3.30
C VAL A 160 -9.95 4.33 -2.94
N ARG A 161 -8.98 5.24 -2.82
CA ARG A 161 -7.56 4.89 -2.72
C ARG A 161 -6.87 5.60 -1.58
N TYR A 162 -5.62 5.19 -1.28
CA TYR A 162 -4.84 5.74 -0.18
C TYR A 162 -5.62 5.78 1.14
N ALA A 163 -6.41 4.72 1.39
CA ALA A 163 -7.19 4.64 2.61
C ALA A 163 -6.25 4.59 3.82
N GLU A 164 -6.45 5.49 4.78
CA GLU A 164 -5.71 5.59 6.02
C GLU A 164 -6.65 5.49 7.22
N ALA A 165 -6.36 4.54 8.10
CA ALA A 165 -7.15 4.26 9.29
C ALA A 165 -6.51 4.88 10.53
N VAL A 166 -7.20 5.83 11.15
CA VAL A 166 -6.80 6.43 12.42
C VAL A 166 -7.70 5.91 13.53
N GLN A 167 -7.13 5.18 14.48
CA GLN A 167 -7.85 4.63 15.63
C GLN A 167 -7.60 5.45 16.89
N ALA A 168 -8.69 5.84 17.55
CA ALA A 168 -8.71 6.38 18.90
C ALA A 168 -9.54 5.46 19.81
N VAL A 169 -9.60 5.81 21.11
CA VAL A 169 -10.31 5.00 22.12
C VAL A 169 -11.81 4.88 21.82
N ASP A 170 -12.42 5.93 21.27
CA ASP A 170 -13.86 6.09 21.10
C ASP A 170 -14.31 6.16 19.63
N TRP A 171 -13.37 6.23 18.69
CA TRP A 171 -13.69 6.28 17.26
C TRP A 171 -12.60 5.64 16.39
N THR A 172 -13.00 5.25 15.19
CA THR A 172 -12.07 5.03 14.08
C THR A 172 -12.48 5.95 12.92
N ARG A 173 -11.50 6.61 12.33
CA ARG A 173 -11.68 7.46 11.14
C ARG A 173 -10.92 6.86 9.99
N PHE A 174 -11.58 6.76 8.85
CA PHE A 174 -10.95 6.39 7.60
C PHE A 174 -10.90 7.62 6.71
N TYR A 175 -9.69 8.03 6.35
CA TYR A 175 -9.42 9.04 5.34
C TYR A 175 -9.10 8.33 4.03
N TYR A 176 -9.56 8.85 2.90
CA TYR A 176 -9.30 8.23 1.60
C TYR A 176 -9.44 9.26 0.50
N GLU A 177 -8.74 9.04 -0.60
CA GLU A 177 -8.91 9.81 -1.83
C GLU A 177 -10.04 9.21 -2.68
N TYR A 178 -10.85 10.07 -3.28
CA TYR A 178 -12.04 9.70 -4.04
C TYR A 178 -12.15 10.48 -5.35
N THR A 179 -12.46 9.80 -6.45
CA THR A 179 -12.70 10.42 -7.77
C THR A 179 -14.14 10.95 -7.88
N ARG A 180 -14.28 12.26 -8.10
CA ARG A 180 -15.55 12.95 -8.32
C ARG A 180 -16.08 12.71 -9.73
N GLU A 181 -17.36 13.01 -9.96
CA GLU A 181 -18.00 12.87 -11.28
C GLU A 181 -17.32 13.70 -12.38
N ASP A 182 -16.63 14.79 -12.02
CA ASP A 182 -15.86 15.62 -12.94
C ASP A 182 -14.42 15.11 -13.20
N GLY A 183 -14.06 13.95 -12.63
CA GLY A 183 -12.74 13.33 -12.75
C GLY A 183 -11.68 13.89 -11.81
N SER A 184 -12.01 14.85 -10.94
CA SER A 184 -11.06 15.35 -9.93
C SER A 184 -11.02 14.47 -8.68
N HIS A 185 -9.87 14.39 -8.03
CA HIS A 185 -9.71 13.67 -6.76
C HIS A 185 -9.87 14.58 -5.54
N GLU A 186 -10.56 14.11 -4.50
CA GLU A 186 -10.70 14.82 -3.23
C GLU A 186 -10.46 13.90 -2.02
N LEU A 187 -9.98 14.49 -0.92
CA LEU A 187 -9.89 13.80 0.36
C LEU A 187 -11.28 13.71 1.00
N ARG A 188 -11.70 12.50 1.34
CA ARG A 188 -12.91 12.22 2.12
C ARG A 188 -12.58 11.56 3.45
N MET A 189 -13.57 11.58 4.35
CA MET A 189 -13.46 10.95 5.65
C MET A 189 -14.80 10.36 6.08
N VAL A 190 -14.74 9.17 6.67
CA VAL A 190 -15.89 8.57 7.38
C VAL A 190 -15.49 8.24 8.81
N VAL A 191 -16.40 8.54 9.75
CA VAL A 191 -16.29 8.15 11.15
C VAL A 191 -17.11 6.89 11.36
N VAL A 192 -16.54 5.88 12.00
CA VAL A 192 -17.26 4.73 12.51
C VAL A 192 -17.10 4.66 14.04
N PRO A 193 -18.06 4.06 14.77
CA PRO A 193 -17.87 3.78 16.19
C PRO A 193 -16.54 3.05 16.43
N ALA A 194 -15.97 3.21 17.64
CA ALA A 194 -14.77 2.47 18.02
C ALA A 194 -14.91 0.99 17.64
N ILE A 195 -14.02 0.56 16.76
CA ILE A 195 -13.85 -0.85 16.46
C ILE A 195 -12.99 -1.37 17.60
N ALA A 196 -13.54 -2.24 18.46
CA ALA A 196 -12.80 -2.79 19.59
C ALA A 196 -11.50 -3.43 19.09
N GLY A 197 -10.38 -3.06 19.73
CA GLY A 197 -9.04 -3.58 19.43
C GLY A 197 -8.89 -5.04 19.83
#